data_AF-A0AAW8B5E8-F1
#
_entry.id   AF-A0AAW8B5E8-F1
#
_cell.length_a   1.000
_cell.length_b   1.000
_cell.length_c   1.000
_cell.angle_alpha   90.00
_cell.angle_beta   90.00
_cell.angle_gamma   90.00
#
_symmetry.space_group_name_H-M   'P 1'
#
loop_
_entity.id
_entity.type
_entity.pdbx_description
1 polymer ?
#
loop_
_entity_poly.entity_id
_entity_poly.type
_entity_poly.pdbx_seq_one_letter_code
_entity_poly.pdbx_strand_id
1 'polypeptide(L)'
;MRKILLLATLVIPGYLSAESLNVSMNCPEWVQARQQNDYQNALSWLQGYISAYNEYEYAGKDPDGVLGTKDADAVAQWMDNYCKQNESSNPQEAIANLIEKRQHVKNACPVRKQSGRPCIPEEEPEKPAINEEQ
;
A
#
# COMPACT_ATOMS: atom_id res chain seq x y z
N MET A 1 -50.70 21.89 -3.98
CA MET A 1 -49.74 21.78 -2.85
C MET A 1 -49.62 20.31 -2.35
N ARG A 2 -49.38 19.34 -3.25
CA ARG A 2 -49.32 17.89 -2.91
C ARG A 2 -48.24 17.16 -3.72
N LYS A 3 -47.13 17.84 -4.02
CA LYS A 3 -45.97 17.24 -4.72
C LYS A 3 -44.62 17.54 -4.06
N ILE A 4 -44.58 18.44 -3.07
CA ILE A 4 -43.34 18.78 -2.35
C ILE A 4 -43.03 17.76 -1.23
N LEU A 5 -44.04 17.07 -0.69
CA LEU A 5 -43.84 16.09 0.40
C LEU A 5 -43.12 14.79 -0.02
N LEU A 6 -43.05 14.47 -1.32
CA LEU A 6 -42.43 13.23 -1.81
C LEU A 6 -40.91 13.35 -2.05
N LEU A 7 -40.37 14.57 -2.14
CA LEU A 7 -38.93 14.80 -2.32
C LEU A 7 -38.16 14.77 -0.98
N ALA A 8 -38.83 15.02 0.15
CA ALA A 8 -38.20 14.99 1.47
C ALA A 8 -37.92 13.58 1.99
N THR A 9 -38.64 12.56 1.51
CA THR A 9 -38.48 11.16 1.97
C THR A 9 -37.33 10.40 1.31
N LEU A 10 -36.81 10.88 0.17
CA LEU A 10 -35.70 10.23 -0.56
C LEU A 10 -34.30 10.65 -0.10
N VAL A 11 -34.18 11.70 0.72
CA VAL A 11 -32.88 12.25 1.16
C VAL A 11 -32.47 11.73 2.55
N ILE A 12 -33.37 11.08 3.29
CA ILE A 12 -33.14 10.76 4.71
C ILE A 12 -32.41 9.43 4.99
N PRO A 13 -32.42 8.36 4.16
CA PRO A 13 -31.78 7.11 4.59
C PRO A 13 -30.25 7.09 4.48
N GLY A 14 -29.61 8.11 3.88
CA GLY A 14 -28.16 8.12 3.64
C GLY A 14 -27.27 8.53 4.82
N TYR A 15 -27.83 9.10 5.89
CA TYR A 15 -27.04 9.68 6.99
C TYR A 15 -26.85 8.74 8.19
N LEU A 16 -27.45 7.55 8.19
CA LEU A 16 -27.48 6.65 9.36
C LEU A 16 -26.42 5.55 9.34
N SER A 17 -25.55 5.50 8.32
CA SER A 17 -24.51 4.46 8.20
C SER A 17 -23.17 5.08 7.78
N ALA A 18 -22.68 6.02 8.59
CA ALA A 18 -21.25 6.32 8.60
C ALA A 18 -20.62 5.43 9.69
N GLU A 19 -20.31 4.18 9.34
CA GLU A 19 -19.44 3.37 10.19
C GLU A 19 -18.07 4.04 10.22
N SER A 20 -17.49 4.18 11.41
CA SER A 20 -16.12 4.66 11.53
C SER A 20 -15.19 3.66 10.87
N LEU A 21 -14.43 4.11 9.86
CA LEU A 21 -13.32 3.34 9.31
C LEU A 21 -12.30 3.09 10.41
N ASN A 22 -12.29 1.87 10.97
CA ASN A 22 -11.28 1.44 11.91
C ASN A 22 -10.02 1.06 11.12
N VAL A 23 -9.06 1.97 11.06
CA VAL A 23 -7.73 1.71 10.51
C VAL A 23 -6.80 1.53 11.70
N SER A 24 -6.12 0.39 11.76
CA SER A 24 -5.13 0.12 12.81
C SER A 24 -4.06 1.21 12.82
N MET A 25 -3.90 1.89 13.94
CA MET A 25 -2.96 3.00 14.11
C MET A 25 -1.58 2.55 14.54
N ASN A 26 -1.45 1.30 15.02
CA ASN A 26 -0.21 0.70 15.47
C ASN A 26 -0.21 -0.81 15.25
N CYS A 27 0.94 -1.44 15.44
CA CYS A 27 1.08 -2.89 15.26
C CYS A 27 0.23 -3.76 16.20
N PRO A 28 0.08 -3.43 17.50
CA PRO A 28 -0.85 -4.14 18.38
C PRO A 28 -2.30 -4.12 17.86
N GLU A 29 -2.78 -2.97 17.39
CA GLU A 29 -4.10 -2.84 16.78
C GLU A 29 -4.23 -3.66 15.49
N TRP A 30 -3.19 -3.71 14.66
CA TRP A 30 -3.17 -4.57 13.46
C TRP A 30 -3.30 -6.04 13.84
N VAL A 31 -2.48 -6.51 14.78
CA VAL A 31 -2.50 -7.90 15.24
C VAL A 31 -3.86 -8.26 15.84
N GLN A 32 -4.46 -7.36 16.62
CA GLN A 32 -5.80 -7.55 17.16
C GLN A 32 -6.86 -7.64 16.04
N ALA A 33 -6.83 -6.71 15.08
CA ALA A 33 -7.74 -6.72 13.93
C ALA A 33 -7.61 -8.01 13.11
N ARG A 34 -6.38 -8.52 12.93
CA ARG A 34 -6.11 -9.79 12.26
C ARG A 34 -6.72 -10.99 12.99
N GLN A 35 -6.62 -11.03 14.32
CA GLN A 35 -7.24 -12.09 15.13
C GLN A 35 -8.77 -12.04 15.08
N GLN A 36 -9.35 -10.86 14.97
CA GLN A 36 -10.80 -10.64 14.89
C GLN A 36 -11.35 -10.72 13.46
N ASN A 37 -10.48 -10.89 12.47
CA ASN A 37 -10.82 -10.83 11.04
C ASN A 37 -11.47 -9.49 10.62
N ASP A 38 -11.08 -8.39 11.28
CA ASP A 38 -11.55 -7.00 11.09
C ASP A 38 -10.41 -6.08 10.60
N TYR A 39 -9.55 -6.59 9.72
CA TYR A 39 -8.34 -5.90 9.24
C TYR A 39 -8.51 -5.31 7.83
N GLN A 40 -9.65 -5.51 7.18
CA GLN A 40 -9.87 -5.22 5.76
C GLN A 40 -9.82 -3.72 5.47
N ASN A 41 -10.30 -2.89 6.41
CA ASN A 41 -10.19 -1.44 6.32
C ASN A 41 -8.73 -0.97 6.37
N ALA A 42 -7.95 -1.51 7.31
CA ALA A 42 -6.53 -1.22 7.44
C ALA A 42 -5.75 -1.70 6.21
N LEU A 43 -6.05 -2.90 5.71
CA LEU A 43 -5.43 -3.45 4.50
C LEU A 43 -5.76 -2.61 3.26
N SER A 44 -7.02 -2.20 3.10
CA SER A 44 -7.44 -1.36 1.98
C SER A 44 -6.75 0.00 2.01
N TRP A 45 -6.59 0.59 3.20
CA TRP A 45 -5.83 1.82 3.39
C TRP A 45 -4.36 1.65 2.96
N LEU A 46 -3.73 0.56 3.38
CA LEU A 46 -2.34 0.21 3.07
C LEU A 46 -2.14 0.03 1.55
N GLN A 47 -3.02 -0.74 0.91
CA GLN A 47 -3.02 -0.97 -0.53
C GLN A 47 -3.29 0.33 -1.32
N GLY A 48 -4.15 1.21 -0.81
CA GLY A 48 -4.40 2.52 -1.41
C GLY A 48 -3.16 3.40 -1.40
N TYR A 49 -2.44 3.46 -0.28
CA TYR A 49 -1.19 4.19 -0.17
C TYR A 49 -0.14 3.65 -1.16
N ILE A 50 0.05 2.33 -1.19
CA ILE A 50 1.02 1.69 -2.08
C ILE A 50 0.65 1.89 -3.55
N SER A 51 -0.63 1.82 -3.90
CA SER A 51 -1.08 2.07 -5.26
C SER A 51 -0.73 3.49 -5.72
N ALA A 52 -0.91 4.49 -4.84
CA ALA A 52 -0.50 5.87 -5.14
C ALA A 52 1.03 5.97 -5.30
N TYR A 53 1.81 5.33 -4.42
CA TYR A 53 3.27 5.30 -4.57
C TYR A 53 3.70 4.64 -5.90
N ASN A 54 3.07 3.52 -6.26
CA ASN A 54 3.36 2.80 -7.48
C ASN A 54 3.09 3.64 -8.73
N GLU A 55 2.01 4.42 -8.73
CA GLU A 55 1.65 5.28 -9.86
C GLU A 55 2.59 6.48 -10.01
N TYR A 56 2.95 7.13 -8.90
CA TYR A 56 3.63 8.43 -8.96
C TYR A 56 5.14 8.38 -8.76
N GLU A 57 5.66 7.41 -8.00
CA GLU A 57 7.04 7.42 -7.50
C GLU A 57 7.82 6.14 -7.82
N TYR A 58 7.15 4.98 -7.96
CA TYR A 58 7.85 3.73 -8.23
C TYR A 58 8.55 3.74 -9.60
N ALA A 59 9.83 3.43 -9.56
CA ALA A 59 10.71 3.45 -10.73
C ALA A 59 11.24 2.07 -11.13
N GLY A 60 10.85 1.01 -10.41
CA GLY A 60 11.30 -0.36 -10.71
C GLY A 60 10.57 -0.98 -11.90
N LYS A 61 10.95 -2.22 -12.21
CA LYS A 61 10.45 -2.96 -13.38
C LYS A 61 9.33 -3.96 -13.05
N ASP A 62 9.04 -4.17 -11.77
CA ASP A 62 8.02 -5.13 -11.35
C ASP A 62 6.62 -4.63 -11.74
N PRO A 63 5.83 -5.41 -12.52
CA PRO A 63 4.48 -5.01 -12.94
C PRO A 63 3.48 -4.92 -11.78
N ASP A 64 3.80 -5.51 -10.63
CA ASP A 64 3.02 -5.42 -9.40
C ASP A 64 3.58 -4.38 -8.41
N GLY A 65 4.53 -3.56 -8.88
CA GLY A 65 5.08 -2.42 -8.17
C GLY A 65 5.95 -2.81 -6.98
N VAL A 66 6.01 -1.95 -5.96
CA VAL A 66 6.93 -2.14 -4.82
C VAL A 66 6.67 -3.42 -4.01
N LEU A 67 5.43 -3.94 -4.02
CA LEU A 67 5.08 -5.18 -3.34
C LEU A 67 5.52 -6.44 -4.09
N GLY A 68 5.61 -6.39 -5.42
CA GLY A 68 5.82 -7.57 -6.27
C GLY A 68 4.69 -8.60 -6.17
N THR A 69 3.50 -8.20 -5.69
CA THR A 69 2.31 -9.04 -5.65
C THR A 69 1.04 -8.19 -5.52
N LYS A 70 -0.07 -8.72 -6.05
CA LYS A 70 -1.43 -8.18 -5.87
C LYS A 70 -2.24 -8.94 -4.82
N ASP A 71 -1.68 -10.01 -4.25
CA ASP A 71 -2.38 -10.87 -3.29
C ASP A 71 -2.55 -10.16 -1.94
N ALA A 72 -3.81 -9.89 -1.59
CA ALA A 72 -4.21 -9.25 -0.34
C ALA A 72 -3.76 -10.05 0.90
N ASP A 73 -3.81 -11.39 0.83
CA ASP A 73 -3.42 -12.26 1.93
C ASP A 73 -1.90 -12.24 2.12
N ALA A 74 -1.14 -12.20 1.02
CA ALA A 74 0.31 -12.04 1.07
C ALA A 74 0.73 -10.71 1.73
N VAL A 75 0.05 -9.61 1.38
CA VAL A 75 0.27 -8.29 2.01
C VAL A 75 -0.07 -8.33 3.49
N ALA A 76 -1.19 -8.96 3.86
CA ALA A 76 -1.57 -9.11 5.27
C ALA A 76 -0.55 -9.96 6.06
N GLN A 77 -0.06 -11.06 5.49
CA GLN A 77 0.96 -11.91 6.10
C GLN A 77 2.30 -11.18 6.27
N TRP A 78 2.71 -10.41 5.27
CA TRP A 78 3.88 -9.55 5.37
C TRP A 78 3.75 -8.55 6.53
N MET A 79 2.58 -7.94 6.67
CA MET A 79 2.30 -7.03 7.76
C MET A 79 2.30 -7.73 9.13
N ASP A 80 1.75 -8.95 9.20
CA ASP A 80 1.80 -9.78 10.42
C ASP A 80 3.25 -9.99 10.87
N ASN A 81 4.15 -10.28 9.93
CA ASN A 81 5.56 -10.50 10.23
C ASN A 81 6.31 -9.23 10.58
N TYR A 82 6.01 -8.11 9.89
CA TYR A 82 6.55 -6.80 10.26
C TYR A 82 6.18 -6.44 11.69
N CYS A 83 4.90 -6.58 12.06
CA CYS A 83 4.42 -6.20 13.39
C CYS A 83 4.90 -7.12 14.51
N LYS A 84 5.15 -8.41 14.25
CA LYS A 84 5.81 -9.30 15.22
C LYS A 84 7.24 -8.86 15.56
N GLN A 85 7.93 -8.25 14.60
CA GLN A 85 9.32 -7.82 14.77
C GLN A 85 9.42 -6.36 15.27
N ASN A 86 8.35 -5.58 15.13
CA ASN A 86 8.32 -4.14 15.39
C ASN A 86 7.09 -3.76 16.21
N GLU A 87 6.95 -4.31 17.41
CA GLU A 87 5.74 -4.17 18.25
C GLU A 87 5.36 -2.72 18.56
N SER A 88 6.34 -1.81 18.66
CA SER A 88 6.11 -0.38 18.92
C SER A 88 5.87 0.47 17.68
N SER A 89 5.90 -0.14 16.48
CA SER A 89 5.75 0.55 15.21
C SER A 89 4.28 0.64 14.77
N ASN A 90 4.05 1.13 13.55
CA ASN A 90 2.74 1.35 12.98
C ASN A 90 2.69 1.03 11.47
N PRO A 91 1.49 0.89 10.89
CA PRO A 91 1.35 0.57 9.47
C PRO A 91 2.01 1.55 8.50
N GLN A 92 2.04 2.83 8.83
CA GLN A 92 2.70 3.84 7.99
C GLN A 92 4.21 3.62 7.95
N GLU A 93 4.84 3.40 9.11
CA GLU A 93 6.26 3.06 9.22
C GLU A 93 6.59 1.74 8.52
N ALA A 94 5.71 0.74 8.59
CA ALA A 94 5.86 -0.51 7.87
C ALA A 94 6.02 -0.28 6.36
N ILE A 95 5.10 0.48 5.76
CA ILE A 95 5.14 0.80 4.33
C ILE A 95 6.36 1.65 3.99
N ALA A 96 6.69 2.65 4.82
CA ALA A 96 7.86 3.50 4.58
C ALA A 96 9.16 2.66 4.56
N ASN A 97 9.31 1.73 5.51
CA ASN A 97 10.44 0.80 5.54
C ASN A 97 10.46 -0.15 4.33
N LEU A 98 9.29 -0.63 3.89
CA LEU A 98 9.18 -1.46 2.69
C LEU A 98 9.65 -0.69 1.46
N ILE A 99 9.12 0.53 1.27
CA ILE A 99 9.50 1.43 0.19
C ILE A 99 10.99 1.72 0.28
N GLU A 100 11.56 2.01 1.45
CA GLU A 100 12.98 2.29 1.57
C GLU A 100 13.86 1.12 1.14
N LYS A 101 13.50 -0.11 1.52
CA LYS A 101 14.22 -1.34 1.14
C LYS A 101 14.08 -1.67 -0.34
N ARG A 102 12.92 -1.36 -0.91
CA ARG A 102 12.54 -1.82 -2.25
C ARG A 102 12.62 -0.73 -3.32
N GLN A 103 12.69 0.54 -2.93
CA GLN A 103 12.80 1.66 -3.85
C GLN A 103 14.00 1.44 -4.76
N HIS A 104 13.73 1.52 -6.05
CA HIS A 104 14.76 1.57 -7.05
C HIS A 104 15.16 3.04 -7.14
N VAL A 105 16.28 3.39 -6.50
CA VAL A 105 16.89 4.68 -6.76
C VAL A 105 17.24 4.67 -8.24
N LYS A 106 16.57 5.51 -9.03
CA LYS A 106 17.08 5.87 -10.35
C LYS A 106 18.46 6.48 -10.10
N ASN A 107 19.50 5.65 -10.14
CA ASN A 107 20.81 6.13 -10.49
C ASN A 107 20.65 6.62 -11.92
N ALA A 108 20.20 7.87 -12.05
CA ALA A 108 20.15 8.55 -13.32
C ALA A 108 21.53 8.33 -13.92
N CYS A 109 21.60 7.66 -15.06
CA CYS A 109 22.76 7.77 -15.91
C CYS A 109 23.04 9.28 -15.98
N PRO A 110 24.17 9.78 -15.44
CA PRO A 110 24.44 11.20 -15.45
C PRO A 110 24.41 11.62 -16.92
N VAL A 111 23.46 12.49 -17.24
CA VAL A 111 23.20 12.93 -18.60
C VAL A 111 24.51 13.45 -19.20
N ARG A 112 24.92 12.80 -20.30
CA ARG A 112 26.04 13.11 -21.21
C ARG A 112 27.46 12.85 -20.67
N LYS A 113 27.96 11.63 -20.91
CA LYS A 113 29.35 11.50 -21.39
C LYS A 113 29.33 11.80 -22.90
N GLN A 114 30.14 12.77 -23.33
CA GLN A 114 30.30 13.21 -24.73
C GLN A 114 30.79 12.11 -25.69
N SER A 115 31.08 10.90 -25.22
CA SER A 115 31.44 9.77 -26.06
C SER A 115 30.16 9.09 -26.58
N GLY A 116 30.01 8.96 -27.90
CA GLY A 116 28.84 8.40 -28.58
C GLY A 116 28.54 6.91 -28.32
N ARG A 117 28.85 6.38 -27.13
CA ARG A 117 28.49 5.03 -26.72
C ARG A 117 27.15 5.09 -25.98
N PRO A 118 26.10 4.40 -26.47
CA PRO A 118 24.83 4.30 -25.76
C PRO A 118 25.06 3.77 -24.35
N CYS A 119 24.42 4.37 -23.35
CA CYS A 119 24.34 3.79 -22.01
C CYS A 119 23.58 2.47 -22.13
N ILE A 120 24.22 1.37 -21.77
CA ILE A 120 23.53 0.08 -21.61
C ILE A 120 22.82 0.18 -20.25
N PRO A 121 21.48 0.17 -20.19
CA PRO A 121 20.78 0.10 -18.92
C PRO A 121 21.25 -1.15 -18.18
N GLU A 122 21.64 -1.01 -16.91
CA GLU A 122 21.93 -2.19 -16.09
C GLU A 122 20.66 -3.07 -16.02
N GLU A 123 20.84 -4.34 -16.31
CA GLU A 123 19.78 -5.34 -16.13
C GLU A 123 19.55 -5.47 -14.63
N GLU A 124 18.32 -5.22 -14.22
CA GLU A 124 18.01 -5.08 -12.80
C GLU A 124 17.55 -6.45 -12.32
N PRO A 125 18.13 -7.00 -11.25
CA PRO A 125 17.70 -8.29 -10.73
C PRO A 125 16.24 -8.19 -10.29
N GLU A 126 15.43 -9.14 -10.75
CA GLU A 126 14.05 -9.30 -10.32
C GLU A 126 14.03 -9.52 -8.80
N LYS A 127 13.37 -8.62 -8.07
CA LYS A 127 13.23 -8.78 -6.62
C LYS A 127 12.09 -9.75 -6.35
N PRO A 128 12.27 -10.75 -5.46
CA PRO A 128 11.22 -11.68 -5.11
C PRO A 128 10.04 -10.97 -4.43
N ALA A 129 8.85 -11.54 -4.57
CA ALA A 129 7.64 -10.98 -3.98
C ALA A 129 7.75 -10.94 -2.44
N ILE A 130 7.01 -10.06 -1.76
CA ILE A 130 7.09 -9.91 -0.29
C ILE A 130 6.81 -11.19 0.50
N ASN A 131 6.12 -12.15 -0.11
CA ASN A 131 5.81 -13.47 0.46
C ASN A 131 6.93 -14.51 0.27
N GLU A 132 7.96 -14.19 -0.50
CA GLU A 132 9.09 -15.09 -0.81
C GLU A 132 10.37 -14.71 -0.04
N GLU A 133 10.41 -13.53 0.60
CA GLU A 133 11.54 -13.06 1.41
C GLU A 133 11.53 -13.54 2.87
N GLN A 134 10.64 -14.48 3.21
CA GLN A 134 10.33 -14.89 4.59
C GLN A 134 10.89 -16.26 4.96
#